data_AF-A0ABD0MKR9-F1
#
_entry.id   AF-A0ABD0MKR9-F1
#
_cell.length_a   1.000
_cell.length_b   1.000
_cell.length_c   1.000
_cell.angle_alpha   90.00
_cell.angle_beta   90.00
_cell.angle_gamma   90.00
#
_symmetry.space_group_name_H-M   'P 1'
#
loop_
_entity.id
_entity.type
_entity.pdbx_description
1 polymer ?
#
loop_
_entity_poly.entity_id
_entity_poly.type
_entity_poly.pdbx_seq_one_letter_code
_entity_poly.pdbx_strand_id
1 'polypeptide(L)' 'WFEEHNKEIKVLPCIPDSPDLNPFVHLREVLDQRIQFMKAPPHSLQDLKNLLLMSQCQTPQDTFRGFV' A
#
# COMPACT_ATOMS: atom_id res chain seq x y z
N TRP A 1 6.19 21.11 1.04
CA TRP A 1 6.93 20.04 0.34
C TRP A 1 6.30 19.69 -1.02
N PHE A 2 5.20 18.92 -1.13
CA PHE A 2 4.65 18.56 -2.45
C PHE A 2 4.25 19.76 -3.32
N GLU A 3 3.71 20.82 -2.71
CA GLU A 3 3.37 22.07 -3.41
C GLU A 3 4.61 22.84 -3.88
N GLU A 4 5.69 22.81 -3.09
CA GLU A 4 6.97 23.47 -3.39
C GLU A 4 7.71 22.76 -4.54
N HIS A 5 7.54 21.45 -4.66
CA HIS A 5 8.20 20.59 -5.65
C HIS A 5 7.29 20.21 -6.84
N ASN A 6 6.20 20.97 -7.11
CA ASN A 6 5.23 20.60 -8.14
C ASN A 6 5.82 20.51 -9.56
N LYS A 7 6.95 21.19 -9.82
CA LYS A 7 7.65 21.17 -11.11
C LYS A 7 8.53 19.93 -11.28
N GLU A 8 8.88 19.29 -10.17
CA GLU A 8 9.72 18.10 -10.11
C GLU A 8 8.88 16.81 -10.07
N ILE A 9 7.62 16.93 -9.66
CA ILE A 9 6.71 15.80 -9.48
C ILE A 9 5.57 15.89 -10.49
N LYS A 10 5.52 14.93 -11.41
CA LYS A 10 4.37 14.78 -12.32
C LYS A 10 3.27 13.97 -11.63
N VAL A 11 2.12 14.60 -11.41
CA VAL A 11 0.92 13.89 -10.97
C VAL A 11 0.33 13.13 -12.16
N LEU A 12 0.21 11.81 -12.03
CA LEU A 12 -0.49 10.99 -13.02
C LEU A 12 -2.01 11.03 -12.75
N PRO A 13 -2.85 11.12 -13.80
CA PRO A 13 -4.29 11.06 -13.61
C PRO A 13 -4.69 9.67 -13.10
N CYS A 14 -5.40 9.63 -11.98
CA CYS A 14 -6.05 8.41 -11.52
C CYS A 14 -7.32 8.20 -12.35
N ILE A 15 -7.42 7.06 -13.03
CA ILE A 15 -8.64 6.70 -13.77
C ILE A 15 -9.67 6.23 -12.73
N PRO A 16 -10.81 6.91 -12.54
CA PRO A 16 -11.75 6.62 -11.44
C PRO A 16 -12.35 5.22 -11.49
N ASP A 17 -12.54 4.68 -12.70
CA ASP A 17 -13.18 3.39 -12.94
C ASP A 17 -12.17 2.24 -13.11
N SER A 18 -10.88 2.48 -12.83
CA SER A 18 -9.81 1.48 -12.97
C SER A 18 -9.04 1.32 -11.67
N PRO A 19 -9.65 0.68 -10.64
CA PRO A 19 -8.98 0.41 -9.37
C PRO A 19 -7.80 -0.56 -9.53
N ASP A 20 -7.80 -1.38 -10.58
CA ASP A 20 -6.71 -2.25 -11.01
C ASP A 20 -5.45 -1.47 -11.44
N LEU A 21 -5.63 -0.26 -11.96
CA LEU A 21 -4.53 0.63 -12.34
C LEU A 21 -4.07 1.52 -11.17
N ASN A 22 -4.69 1.42 -10.00
CA ASN A 22 -4.27 2.15 -8.82
C ASN A 22 -3.39 1.25 -7.92
N PRO A 23 -2.06 1.41 -7.93
CA PRO A 23 -1.16 0.57 -7.12
C PRO A 23 -1.43 0.67 -5.61
N PHE A 24 -2.04 1.77 -5.13
CA PHE A 24 -2.39 1.91 -3.72
C PHE A 24 -3.59 1.05 -3.31
N VAL A 25 -4.55 0.83 -4.21
CA VAL A 25 -5.70 -0.06 -3.95
C VAL A 25 -5.19 -1.49 -3.79
N HIS A 26 -4.33 -1.94 -4.71
CA HIS A 26 -3.75 -3.27 -4.65
C HIS A 26 -2.86 -3.47 -3.40
N LEU A 27 -2.02 -2.49 -3.06
CA LEU A 27 -1.21 -2.54 -1.83
C LEU A 27 -2.11 -2.69 -0.58
N ARG A 28 -3.21 -1.94 -0.54
CA ARG A 28 -4.17 -2.02 0.56
C ARG A 28 -4.81 -3.40 0.65
N GLU A 29 -5.26 -3.97 -0.46
CA GLU A 29 -5.84 -5.31 -0.50
C GLU A 29 -4.87 -6.39 0.01
N VAL A 30 -3.60 -6.33 -0.42
CA VAL A 30 -2.56 -7.27 0.04
C VAL A 30 -2.33 -7.16 1.55
N LEU A 31 -2.30 -5.93 2.08
CA LEU A 31 -2.14 -5.70 3.51
C LEU A 31 -3.37 -6.14 4.31
N ASP A 32 -4.57 -5.84 3.82
CA ASP A 32 -5.84 -6.22 4.45
C ASP A 32 -5.99 -7.74 4.50
N GLN A 33 -5.68 -8.45 3.41
CA GLN A 33 -5.65 -9.92 3.38
C GLN A 33 -4.67 -10.46 4.44
N ARG A 34 -3.44 -9.92 4.51
CA ARG A 34 -2.46 -10.37 5.51
C ARG A 34 -2.96 -10.20 6.94
N ILE A 35 -3.60 -9.08 7.24
CA ILE A 35 -4.19 -8.85 8.57
C ILE A 35 -5.33 -9.83 8.83
N GLN A 36 -6.17 -10.14 7.84
CA GLN A 36 -7.25 -11.13 7.98
C GLN A 36 -6.74 -12.56 8.21
N PHE A 37 -5.62 -12.94 7.60
CA PHE A 37 -5.03 -14.26 7.77
C PHE A 37 -4.19 -14.41 9.06
N MET A 38 -4.05 -13.34 9.86
CA MET A 38 -3.35 -13.44 11.13
C MET A 38 -4.13 -14.27 12.14
N LYS A 39 -3.43 -15.18 12.81
CA LYS A 39 -3.99 -16.04 13.87
C LYS A 39 -4.54 -15.24 15.06
N ALA A 40 -3.98 -14.05 15.31
CA ALA A 40 -4.43 -13.15 16.37
C ALA A 40 -4.56 -11.73 15.79
N PRO A 41 -5.70 -11.07 15.97
CA PRO A 41 -5.86 -9.68 15.57
C PRO A 41 -4.99 -8.77 16.46
N PRO A 42 -4.52 -7.62 15.95
CA PRO A 42 -3.77 -6.66 16.75
C PRO A 42 -4.62 -6.13 17.91
N HIS A 43 -4.03 -6.08 19.10
CA HIS A 43 -4.71 -5.63 20.32
C HIS A 43 -4.59 -4.11 20.54
N SER A 44 -3.72 -3.45 19.78
CA SER A 44 -3.51 -2.00 19.84
C SER A 44 -3.15 -1.41 18.48
N LEU A 45 -3.27 -0.09 18.37
CA LEU A 45 -2.81 0.64 17.18
C LEU A 45 -1.30 0.51 16.96
N GLN A 46 -0.52 0.37 18.03
CA GLN A 46 0.93 0.14 17.91
C GLN A 46 1.21 -1.25 17.34
N ASP A 47 0.48 -2.27 17.77
CA ASP A 47 0.59 -3.61 17.20
C ASP A 47 0.22 -3.60 15.73
N LEU A 48 -0.91 -2.97 15.37
CA LEU A 48 -1.32 -2.83 13.98
C LEU A 48 -0.24 -2.13 13.14
N LYS A 49 0.33 -1.03 13.63
CA LYS A 49 1.42 -0.31 12.95
C LYS A 49 2.64 -1.20 12.75
N ASN A 50 3.06 -1.92 13.79
CA ASN A 50 4.22 -2.82 13.72
C ASN A 50 3.97 -3.95 12.73
N LEU A 51 2.78 -4.55 12.74
CA LEU A 51 2.39 -5.61 11.82
C LEU A 51 2.35 -5.13 10.37
N LEU A 52 1.84 -3.93 10.12
CA LEU A 52 1.85 -3.31 8.78
C LEU A 52 3.28 -3.08 8.29
N LEU A 53 4.16 -2.54 9.13
CA LEU A 53 5.57 -2.32 8.79
C LEU A 53 6.30 -3.63 8.50
N MET A 54 6.12 -4.65 9.35
CA MET A 54 6.71 -5.97 9.14
C MET A 54 6.18 -6.63 7.86
N SER A 55 4.88 -6.51 7.60
CA SER A 55 4.25 -7.04 6.39
C SER A 55 4.84 -6.36 5.15
N GLN A 56 5.00 -5.04 5.15
CA GLN A 56 5.64 -4.35 4.02
C GLN A 56 7.07 -4.86 3.76
N CYS A 57 7.89 -5.05 4.80
CA CYS A 57 9.25 -5.58 4.66
C CYS A 57 9.28 -7.02 4.09
N GLN A 58 8.21 -7.79 4.26
CA GLN A 58 8.07 -9.16 3.76
C GLN A 58 7.38 -9.25 2.40
N THR A 59 6.94 -8.14 1.81
CA THR A 59 6.34 -8.15 0.47
C THR A 59 7.44 -8.16 -0.58
N PRO A 60 7.50 -9.17 -1.47
CA PRO A 60 8.47 -9.17 -2.57
C PRO A 60 8.32 -7.91 -3.44
N GLN A 61 9.43 -7.33 -3.89
CA GLN A 61 9.38 -6.17 -4.80
C GLN A 61 8.61 -6.47 -6.09
N ASP A 62 8.66 -7.73 -6.55
CA ASP A 62 7.96 -8.16 -7.76
C ASP A 62 6.42 -8.16 -7.61
N THR A 63 5.89 -8.09 -6.38
CA THR A 63 4.44 -7.96 -6.12
C THR A 63 3.87 -6.70 -6.80
N PHE A 64 4.70 -5.67 -6.99
CA PHE A 64 4.26 -4.40 -7.55
C PHE A 64 4.72 -4.17 -8.99
N ARG A 65 5.48 -5.11 -9.58
CA ARG A 65 6.10 -4.93 -10.91
C ARG A 65 5.09 -4.87 -12.06
N GLY A 66 3.87 -5.37 -11.86
CA GLY A 66 2.79 -5.28 -12.85
C GLY A 66 2.06 -3.92 -12.86
N PHE A 67 2.41 -2.99 -11.96
CA PHE A 67 1.70 -1.72 -11.75
C PHE A 67 2.55 -0.47 -12.06
N VAL A 68 3.78 -0.63 -12.55
CA VAL A 68 4.74 0.44 -12.85
C VAL A 68 5.14 0.43 -14.31
#